data_AF-A0AA36AID0-F1
#
_entry.id   AF-A0AA36AID0-F1
#
_cell.length_a   1.000
_cell.length_b   1.000
_cell.length_c   1.000
_cell.angle_alpha   90.00
_cell.angle_beta   90.00
_cell.angle_gamma   90.00
#
_symmetry.space_group_name_H-M   'P 1'
#
loop_
_entity.id
_entity.type
_entity.pdbx_description
1 polymer ?
#
loop_
_entity_poly.entity_id
_entity_poly.type
_entity_poly.pdbx_seq_one_letter_code
_entity_poly.pdbx_strand_id
1 'polypeptide(L)'
;MKLLDNSKFEAITSKLSMTQENCQIDGRLESYSCKMAGSDKRLFKAISTDGGFSPNDLQALSPPQGLISQSPNQLTSHSYSDGEGPLCDTISTKTLFYLISTLNVSFQPDYDFSKAKSEEFSKEFSVQSVVNTINNQLSAVIGDSFSVFKQQLWATIDEEISLTDCDIFSYNPDLVSDPFGEEGCIWSFNYFFYNKKLKRIIFFTCRATSWPVAYTDLDSCQNIGFIEDITMLEDGEMY
;
A
#
# COMPACT_ATOMS: atom_id res chain seq x y z
N MET A 1 19.38 6.53 3.99
CA MET A 1 18.28 7.15 4.79
C MET A 1 18.48 6.83 6.27
N LYS A 2 18.12 7.73 7.20
CA LYS A 2 18.22 7.45 8.65
C LYS A 2 16.86 7.53 9.33
N LEU A 3 16.43 6.44 9.96
CA LEU A 3 15.24 6.37 10.80
C LEU A 3 15.33 7.35 11.98
N LEU A 4 14.23 8.01 12.29
CA LEU A 4 14.07 8.95 13.38
C LEU A 4 13.14 8.33 14.42
N ASP A 5 13.59 8.29 15.67
CA ASP A 5 12.81 7.76 16.78
C ASP A 5 11.59 8.67 17.03
N ASN A 6 10.40 8.07 17.06
CA ASN A 6 9.16 8.79 17.34
C ASN A 6 8.19 7.85 18.07
N SER A 7 8.06 8.05 19.39
CA SER A 7 7.21 7.20 20.24
C SER A 7 5.72 7.27 19.89
N LYS A 8 5.25 8.38 19.30
CA LYS A 8 3.86 8.47 18.82
C LYS A 8 3.65 7.56 17.60
N PHE A 9 4.65 7.47 16.72
CA PHE A 9 4.62 6.57 15.57
C PHE A 9 4.73 5.09 15.98
N GLU A 10 5.54 4.78 16.99
CA GLU A 10 5.58 3.42 17.58
C GLU A 10 4.22 3.01 18.15
N ALA A 11 3.54 3.93 18.84
CA ALA A 11 2.20 3.69 19.38
C ALA A 11 1.14 3.51 18.28
N ILE A 12 1.23 4.27 17.18
CA ILE A 12 0.36 4.12 16.01
C ILE A 12 0.63 2.79 15.31
N THR A 13 1.90 2.45 15.07
CA THR A 13 2.32 1.19 14.44
C THR A 13 1.81 -0.01 15.24
N SER A 14 1.93 0.04 16.57
CA SER A 14 1.39 -1.01 17.45
C SER A 14 -0.13 -1.19 17.31
N LYS A 15 -0.88 -0.12 16.98
CA LYS A 15 -2.32 -0.20 16.69
C LYS A 15 -2.61 -0.69 15.27
N LEU A 16 -1.67 -0.55 14.33
CA LEU A 16 -1.79 -1.01 12.94
C LEU A 16 -1.33 -2.46 12.73
N SER A 17 -0.74 -3.09 13.75
CA SER A 17 -0.43 -4.52 13.77
C SER A 17 -1.50 -5.26 14.58
N MET A 18 -2.61 -5.64 13.92
CA MET A 18 -3.75 -6.28 14.60
C MET A 18 -4.29 -7.48 13.83
N THR A 19 -4.86 -8.42 14.58
CA THR A 19 -5.61 -9.56 14.04
C THR A 19 -7.10 -9.31 14.21
N GLN A 20 -7.85 -9.42 13.12
CA GLN A 20 -9.30 -9.47 13.09
C GLN A 20 -9.77 -10.90 12.79
N GLU A 21 -11.09 -11.14 12.89
CA GLU A 21 -11.69 -12.48 12.71
C GLU A 21 -11.31 -13.14 11.37
N ASN A 22 -11.30 -12.36 10.28
CA ASN A 22 -11.10 -12.89 8.92
C ASN A 22 -9.86 -12.34 8.20
N CYS A 23 -9.10 -11.46 8.85
CA CYS A 23 -7.89 -10.90 8.27
C CYS A 23 -6.88 -10.43 9.32
N GLN A 24 -5.65 -10.22 8.88
CA GLN A 24 -4.58 -9.62 9.64
C GLN A 24 -4.20 -8.29 8.99
N ILE A 25 -4.08 -7.23 9.81
CA ILE A 25 -3.50 -5.96 9.40
C ILE A 25 -2.06 -5.92 9.90
N ASP A 26 -1.15 -5.56 9.01
CA ASP A 26 0.24 -5.25 9.33
C ASP A 26 0.60 -3.91 8.70
N GLY A 27 0.66 -2.86 9.52
CA GLY A 27 1.02 -1.52 9.10
C GLY A 27 2.10 -0.90 9.94
N ARG A 28 2.95 -0.10 9.30
CA ARG A 28 4.06 0.62 9.92
C ARG A 28 4.04 2.08 9.51
N LEU A 29 4.30 2.95 10.48
CA LEU A 29 4.47 4.38 10.27
C LEU A 29 5.85 4.80 10.76
N GLU A 30 6.71 5.25 9.84
CA GLU A 30 8.13 5.48 10.10
C GLU A 30 8.54 6.87 9.60
N SER A 31 9.41 7.57 10.36
CA SER A 31 9.94 8.88 9.98
C SER A 31 11.43 8.75 9.63
N TYR A 32 11.84 9.31 8.49
CA TYR A 32 13.20 9.23 7.99
C TYR A 32 13.76 10.61 7.64
N SER A 33 15.01 10.85 8.02
CA SER A 33 15.77 11.99 7.50
C SER A 33 16.47 11.64 6.18
N CYS A 34 16.38 12.56 5.21
CA CYS A 34 17.05 12.47 3.91
C CYS A 34 18.54 12.82 4.03
N LYS A 35 19.28 12.01 4.79
CA LYS A 35 20.75 12.06 4.87
C LYS A 35 21.32 10.93 4.02
N MET A 36 22.29 11.26 3.18
CA MET A 36 23.12 10.28 2.50
C MET A 36 24.22 9.83 3.47
N ALA A 37 24.19 8.60 3.94
CA ALA A 37 25.18 8.03 4.86
C ALA A 37 25.71 6.67 4.38
N GLY A 38 27.00 6.42 4.52
CA GLY A 38 27.60 5.09 4.31
C GLY A 38 27.45 4.53 2.88
N SER A 39 26.84 3.35 2.77
CA SER A 39 26.59 2.59 1.53
C SER A 39 25.69 3.32 0.52
N ASP A 40 24.97 4.35 0.96
CA ASP A 40 24.11 5.23 0.14
C ASP A 40 24.80 5.75 -1.13
N LYS A 41 26.12 5.99 -1.10
CA LYS A 41 26.87 6.46 -2.28
C LYS A 41 26.93 5.43 -3.41
N ARG A 42 27.00 4.14 -3.09
CA ARG A 42 27.05 3.07 -4.09
C ARG A 42 25.69 2.92 -4.77
N LEU A 43 24.62 2.90 -3.97
CA LEU A 43 23.24 2.83 -4.47
C LEU A 43 22.91 4.07 -5.32
N PHE A 44 23.24 5.27 -4.84
CA PHE A 44 23.03 6.50 -5.61
C PHE A 44 23.75 6.46 -6.96
N LYS A 45 24.99 5.97 -6.97
CA LYS A 45 25.77 5.80 -8.20
C LYS A 45 25.14 4.75 -9.12
N ALA A 46 24.64 3.63 -8.62
CA ALA A 46 23.97 2.63 -9.44
C ALA A 46 22.73 3.21 -10.14
N ILE A 47 21.84 3.86 -9.38
CA ILE A 47 20.63 4.51 -9.91
C ILE A 47 20.97 5.60 -10.94
N SER A 48 22.07 6.34 -10.72
CA SER A 48 22.52 7.38 -11.66
C SER A 48 23.25 6.80 -12.88
N THR A 49 24.10 5.79 -12.71
CA THR A 49 25.04 5.29 -13.74
C THR A 49 24.36 4.30 -14.68
N ASP A 50 23.54 3.38 -14.16
CA ASP A 50 22.86 2.39 -15.00
C ASP A 50 21.80 3.03 -15.91
N GLY A 51 21.27 4.19 -15.51
CA GLY A 51 20.36 5.00 -16.33
C GLY A 51 21.00 6.14 -17.10
N GLY A 52 22.29 6.44 -16.87
CA GLY A 52 22.97 7.59 -17.50
C GLY A 52 22.47 8.96 -17.03
N PHE A 53 21.87 9.04 -15.85
CA PHE A 53 21.20 10.22 -15.32
C PHE A 53 22.06 11.01 -14.32
N SER A 54 21.96 12.34 -14.37
CA SER A 54 22.43 13.25 -13.34
C SER A 54 21.48 13.28 -12.12
N PRO A 55 21.91 13.79 -10.95
CA PRO A 55 21.08 13.86 -9.74
C PRO A 55 19.74 14.59 -9.90
N ASN A 56 19.67 15.56 -10.80
CA ASN A 56 18.50 16.38 -11.04
C ASN A 56 17.75 15.99 -12.31
N ASP A 57 18.23 14.99 -13.04
CA ASP A 57 17.54 14.49 -14.22
C ASP A 57 16.21 13.88 -13.80
N LEU A 58 15.23 14.05 -14.68
CA LEU A 58 13.86 13.68 -14.46
C LEU A 58 13.58 12.35 -15.17
N GLN A 59 12.95 11.43 -14.44
CA GLN A 59 12.51 10.13 -14.93
C GLN A 59 10.99 10.07 -14.86
N ALA A 60 10.37 9.39 -15.82
CA ALA A 60 8.92 9.22 -15.85
C ALA A 60 8.47 8.24 -14.76
N LEU A 61 7.37 8.57 -14.10
CA LEU A 61 6.67 7.74 -13.12
C LEU A 61 5.53 6.96 -13.77
N SER A 62 5.04 5.92 -13.09
CA SER A 62 3.77 5.30 -13.44
C SER A 62 2.59 6.23 -13.14
N PRO A 63 1.47 6.12 -13.88
CA PRO A 63 0.23 6.79 -13.51
C PRO A 63 -0.27 6.36 -12.12
N PRO A 64 -0.97 7.23 -11.36
CA PRO A 64 -1.55 6.84 -10.08
C PRO A 64 -2.71 5.85 -10.25
N GLN A 65 -2.73 4.80 -9.43
CA GLN A 65 -3.69 3.70 -9.57
C GLN A 65 -5.16 4.09 -9.27
N GLY A 66 -5.38 5.16 -8.49
CA GLY A 66 -6.72 5.65 -8.15
C GLY A 66 -7.58 6.15 -9.33
N LEU A 67 -6.97 6.36 -10.50
CA LEU A 67 -7.67 6.75 -11.72
C LEU A 67 -8.30 5.57 -12.47
N ILE A 68 -7.86 4.35 -12.22
CA ILE A 68 -8.24 3.18 -13.04
C ILE A 68 -9.57 2.57 -12.59
N SER A 69 -10.03 2.87 -11.36
CA SER A 69 -11.30 2.38 -10.80
C SER A 69 -12.52 3.22 -11.19
N GLN A 70 -12.36 4.35 -11.89
CA GLN A 70 -13.50 5.08 -12.45
C GLN A 70 -13.77 4.55 -13.86
N SER A 71 -14.91 3.88 -14.04
CA SER A 71 -15.36 3.34 -15.32
C SER A 71 -15.12 4.31 -16.51
N PRO A 72 -14.82 3.83 -17.73
CA PRO A 72 -14.35 4.67 -18.86
C PRO A 72 -15.31 5.75 -19.40
N ASN A 73 -16.44 6.03 -18.75
CA ASN A 73 -17.55 6.76 -19.36
C ASN A 73 -17.81 8.18 -18.81
N GLN A 74 -16.86 8.80 -18.09
CA GLN A 74 -17.00 10.21 -17.70
C GLN A 74 -15.77 11.08 -18.00
N LEU A 75 -15.10 10.82 -19.12
CA LEU A 75 -14.28 11.87 -19.74
C LEU A 75 -15.21 12.86 -20.44
N THR A 76 -15.50 13.93 -19.71
CA THR A 76 -16.05 15.17 -20.24
C THR A 76 -15.35 15.56 -21.54
N SER A 77 -16.15 15.70 -22.59
CA SER A 77 -15.81 16.31 -23.87
C SER A 77 -15.02 17.61 -23.68
N HIS A 78 -13.70 17.54 -23.81
CA HIS A 78 -12.87 18.68 -24.13
C HIS A 78 -11.99 18.33 -25.33
N SER A 79 -12.54 18.68 -26.49
CA SER A 79 -11.85 19.17 -27.70
C SER A 79 -10.42 18.66 -27.96
N TYR A 80 -10.34 17.80 -28.98
CA TYR A 80 -9.16 17.48 -29.76
C TYR A 80 -8.27 18.72 -30.01
N SER A 81 -7.16 18.78 -29.28
CA SER A 81 -5.97 19.52 -29.66
C SER A 81 -4.80 18.56 -29.45
N ASP A 82 -4.32 18.02 -30.56
CA ASP A 82 -2.96 17.59 -30.85
C ASP A 82 -2.05 17.20 -29.64
N GLY A 83 -1.83 15.90 -29.45
CA GLY A 83 -0.49 15.40 -29.13
C GLY A 83 -0.04 15.20 -27.68
N GLU A 84 -0.88 15.27 -26.65
CA GLU A 84 -0.47 14.89 -25.29
C GLU A 84 -1.27 13.69 -24.77
N GLY A 85 -0.61 12.53 -24.68
CA GLY A 85 -1.08 11.41 -23.86
C GLY A 85 -1.17 11.82 -22.38
N PRO A 86 -1.67 10.95 -21.48
CA PRO A 86 -1.71 11.27 -20.06
C PRO A 86 -0.32 11.72 -19.61
N LEU A 87 -0.23 12.93 -19.05
CA LEU A 87 1.01 13.54 -18.58
C LEU A 87 1.60 12.63 -17.51
N CYS A 88 2.59 11.80 -17.85
CA CYS A 88 3.32 11.02 -16.86
C CYS A 88 4.10 12.01 -15.99
N ASP A 89 3.78 12.04 -14.70
CA ASP A 89 4.55 12.81 -13.73
C ASP A 89 6.02 12.38 -13.75
N THR A 90 6.90 13.28 -13.34
CA THR A 90 8.34 13.00 -13.29
C THR A 90 8.91 13.11 -11.89
N ILE A 91 9.98 12.36 -11.66
CA ILE A 91 10.73 12.36 -10.40
C ILE A 91 12.20 12.63 -10.69
N SER A 92 12.86 13.41 -9.83
CA SER A 92 14.32 13.56 -9.93
C SER A 92 15.02 12.30 -9.44
N THR A 93 16.14 11.94 -10.08
CA THR A 93 17.02 10.83 -9.67
C THR A 93 17.33 10.86 -8.17
N LYS A 94 17.55 12.06 -7.61
CA LYS A 94 17.77 12.26 -6.18
C LYS A 94 16.57 11.91 -5.32
N THR A 95 15.36 12.26 -5.75
CA THR A 95 14.14 11.93 -4.99
C THR A 95 13.86 10.43 -5.10
N LEU A 96 13.99 9.85 -6.28
CA LEU A 96 13.86 8.41 -6.49
C LEU A 96 14.83 7.62 -5.60
N PHE A 97 16.08 8.05 -5.52
CA PHE A 97 17.05 7.48 -4.59
C PHE A 97 16.58 7.53 -3.13
N TYR A 98 15.96 8.64 -2.69
CA TYR A 98 15.43 8.72 -1.33
C TYR A 98 14.29 7.73 -1.09
N LEU A 99 13.40 7.53 -2.06
CA LEU A 99 12.29 6.57 -1.95
C LEU A 99 12.83 5.13 -1.87
N ILE A 100 13.70 4.74 -2.81
CA ILE A 100 14.32 3.40 -2.84
C ILE A 100 15.13 3.12 -1.57
N SER A 101 15.91 4.11 -1.12
CA SER A 101 16.67 3.98 0.11
C SER A 101 15.80 3.89 1.36
N THR A 102 14.58 4.45 1.32
CA THR A 102 13.61 4.33 2.41
C THR A 102 13.05 2.91 2.46
N LEU A 103 12.67 2.34 1.31
CA LEU A 103 12.24 0.94 1.21
C LEU A 103 13.32 -0.02 1.76
N ASN A 104 14.55 0.11 1.27
CA ASN A 104 15.67 -0.72 1.73
C ASN A 104 15.89 -0.69 3.24
N VAL A 105 15.70 0.46 3.89
CA VAL A 105 15.87 0.57 5.35
C VAL A 105 14.65 0.03 6.11
N SER A 106 13.43 0.22 5.60
CA SER A 106 12.19 -0.26 6.25
C SER A 106 12.05 -1.78 6.21
N PHE A 107 12.55 -2.42 5.15
CA PHE A 107 12.32 -3.84 4.86
C PHE A 107 13.58 -4.71 4.94
N GLN A 108 14.71 -4.17 5.41
CA GLN A 108 15.89 -4.99 5.67
C GLN A 108 15.67 -5.94 6.87
N PRO A 109 16.27 -7.14 6.86
CA PRO A 109 17.12 -7.71 5.81
C PRO A 109 16.34 -8.47 4.72
N ASP A 110 15.01 -8.48 4.78
CA ASP A 110 14.18 -9.40 4.03
C ASP A 110 14.09 -9.07 2.53
N TYR A 111 14.20 -7.78 2.17
CA TYR A 111 14.04 -7.31 0.80
C TYR A 111 15.14 -6.33 0.34
N ASP A 112 15.49 -6.41 -0.94
CA ASP A 112 16.43 -5.51 -1.62
C ASP A 112 15.76 -4.81 -2.81
N PHE A 113 15.57 -3.50 -2.68
CA PHE A 113 14.96 -2.62 -3.68
C PHE A 113 16.01 -1.87 -4.51
N SER A 114 17.29 -2.23 -4.44
CA SER A 114 18.37 -1.51 -5.15
C SER A 114 18.21 -1.47 -6.67
N LYS A 115 17.35 -2.32 -7.24
CA LYS A 115 17.01 -2.38 -8.68
C LYS A 115 15.63 -1.82 -9.02
N ALA A 116 14.89 -1.33 -8.04
CA ALA A 116 13.57 -0.74 -8.28
C ALA A 116 13.69 0.46 -9.23
N LYS A 117 12.75 0.57 -10.17
CA LYS A 117 12.77 1.58 -11.23
C LYS A 117 11.71 2.65 -11.02
N SER A 118 11.82 3.78 -11.72
CA SER A 118 10.86 4.88 -11.59
C SER A 118 9.44 4.48 -12.00
N GLU A 119 9.28 3.50 -12.89
CA GLU A 119 7.98 3.00 -13.35
C GLU A 119 7.24 2.19 -12.27
N GLU A 120 7.88 1.82 -11.17
CA GLU A 120 7.22 1.20 -10.01
C GLU A 120 6.75 2.25 -8.99
N PHE A 121 6.89 3.54 -9.30
CA PHE A 121 6.47 4.62 -8.42
C PHE A 121 5.48 5.53 -9.13
N SER A 122 4.48 6.03 -8.41
CA SER A 122 3.55 7.05 -8.89
C SER A 122 3.61 8.29 -8.01
N LYS A 123 3.34 9.47 -8.58
CA LYS A 123 3.13 10.70 -7.82
C LYS A 123 1.64 10.91 -7.62
N GLU A 124 1.21 11.07 -6.37
CA GLU A 124 -0.22 11.19 -6.06
C GLU A 124 -0.72 12.62 -6.25
N PHE A 125 -1.93 12.78 -6.80
CA PHE A 125 -2.50 14.09 -7.17
C PHE A 125 -2.75 15.02 -5.98
N SER A 126 -3.13 14.45 -4.84
CA SER A 126 -3.39 15.25 -3.64
C SER A 126 -3.29 14.43 -2.35
N VAL A 127 -2.86 15.11 -1.29
CA VAL A 127 -2.91 14.61 0.08
C VAL A 127 -4.31 14.13 0.44
N GLN A 128 -5.35 14.88 0.07
CA GLN A 128 -6.72 14.54 0.43
C GLN A 128 -7.17 13.22 -0.19
N SER A 129 -6.81 12.95 -1.44
CA SER A 129 -7.14 11.69 -2.11
C SER A 129 -6.50 10.51 -1.40
N VAL A 130 -5.20 10.61 -1.09
CA VAL A 130 -4.45 9.56 -0.38
C VAL A 130 -5.01 9.32 1.02
N VAL A 131 -5.29 10.39 1.77
CA VAL A 131 -5.94 10.33 3.07
C VAL A 131 -7.29 9.61 2.98
N ASN A 132 -8.10 9.92 1.97
CA ASN A 132 -9.40 9.27 1.78
C ASN A 132 -9.24 7.78 1.44
N THR A 133 -8.30 7.41 0.56
CA THR A 133 -8.01 6.01 0.23
C THR A 133 -7.60 5.21 1.47
N ILE A 134 -6.63 5.71 2.23
CA ILE A 134 -6.15 5.07 3.46
C ILE A 134 -7.30 4.95 4.48
N ASN A 135 -8.12 6.00 4.64
CA ASN A 135 -9.26 5.97 5.53
C ASN A 135 -10.27 4.90 5.13
N ASN A 136 -10.56 4.74 3.84
CA ASN A 136 -11.51 3.74 3.36
C ASN A 136 -10.98 2.32 3.59
N GLN A 137 -9.70 2.07 3.27
CA GLN A 137 -9.05 0.78 3.48
C GLN A 137 -9.01 0.39 4.97
N LEU A 138 -8.56 1.30 5.83
CA LEU A 138 -8.48 1.05 7.26
C LEU A 138 -9.87 0.94 7.91
N SER A 139 -10.83 1.78 7.52
CA SER A 139 -12.19 1.71 8.06
C SER A 139 -12.90 0.41 7.71
N ALA A 140 -12.63 -0.15 6.52
CA ALA A 140 -13.22 -1.42 6.10
C ALA A 140 -12.78 -2.60 6.97
N VAL A 141 -11.61 -2.50 7.62
CA VAL A 141 -11.06 -3.59 8.44
C VAL A 141 -11.13 -3.31 9.95
N ILE A 142 -10.90 -2.07 10.38
CA ILE A 142 -10.90 -1.67 11.80
C ILE A 142 -12.34 -1.38 12.29
N GLY A 143 -13.27 -1.05 11.41
CA GLY A 143 -14.66 -0.77 11.74
C GLY A 143 -14.85 0.50 12.60
N ASP A 144 -15.82 0.47 13.51
CA ASP A 144 -16.30 1.66 14.25
C ASP A 144 -15.21 2.35 15.10
N SER A 145 -14.24 1.57 15.58
CA SER A 145 -13.10 2.08 16.36
C SER A 145 -12.15 2.96 15.55
N PHE A 146 -12.26 2.93 14.21
CA PHE A 146 -11.40 3.71 13.34
C PHE A 146 -11.61 5.22 13.50
N SER A 147 -12.82 5.67 13.85
CA SER A 147 -13.13 7.11 13.96
C SER A 147 -12.21 7.87 14.94
N VAL A 148 -11.97 7.29 16.12
CA VAL A 148 -11.07 7.84 17.15
C VAL A 148 -9.61 7.70 16.73
N PHE A 149 -9.24 6.53 16.20
CA PHE A 149 -7.88 6.27 15.74
C PHE A 149 -7.46 7.18 14.58
N LYS A 150 -8.37 7.43 13.64
CA LYS A 150 -8.19 8.31 12.48
C LYS A 150 -7.75 9.71 12.90
N GLN A 151 -8.39 10.31 13.90
CA GLN A 151 -8.04 11.64 14.38
C GLN A 151 -6.60 11.66 14.94
N GLN A 152 -6.26 10.66 15.77
CA GLN A 152 -4.90 10.53 16.32
C GLN A 152 -3.86 10.32 15.22
N LEU A 153 -4.14 9.45 14.25
CA LEU A 153 -3.26 9.10 13.13
C LEU A 153 -2.86 10.34 12.35
N TRP A 154 -3.86 11.07 11.82
CA TRP A 154 -3.60 12.21 10.95
C TRP A 154 -3.02 13.42 11.70
N ALA A 155 -3.43 13.66 12.95
CA ALA A 155 -2.83 14.71 13.77
C ALA A 155 -1.33 14.45 14.02
N THR A 156 -0.96 13.19 14.29
CA THR A 156 0.44 12.81 14.55
C THR A 156 1.29 12.90 13.28
N ILE A 157 0.74 12.49 12.13
CA ILE A 157 1.43 12.62 10.84
C ILE A 157 1.65 14.10 10.51
N ASP A 158 0.62 14.94 10.62
CA ASP A 158 0.73 16.37 10.28
C ASP A 158 1.70 17.12 11.19
N GLU A 159 1.72 16.81 12.50
CA GLU A 159 2.69 17.36 13.45
C GLU A 159 4.14 17.02 13.06
N GLU A 160 4.39 15.82 12.57
CA GLU A 160 5.74 15.33 12.25
C GLU A 160 6.27 15.84 10.90
N ILE A 161 5.40 16.07 9.90
CA ILE A 161 5.85 16.37 8.53
C ILE A 161 5.27 17.62 7.89
N SER A 162 4.20 18.20 8.45
CA SER A 162 3.35 19.20 7.79
C SER A 162 2.86 18.72 6.42
N LEU A 163 1.70 18.08 6.40
CA LEU A 163 1.13 17.43 5.21
C LEU A 163 0.92 18.40 4.05
N THR A 164 0.62 19.66 4.34
CA THR A 164 0.42 20.71 3.32
C THR A 164 1.66 21.01 2.48
N ASP A 165 2.85 20.70 3.01
CA ASP A 165 4.14 20.94 2.35
C ASP A 165 4.74 19.66 1.73
N CYS A 166 3.96 18.59 1.64
CA CYS A 166 4.42 17.29 1.14
C CYS A 166 4.11 17.07 -0.35
N ASP A 167 5.08 16.53 -1.07
CA ASP A 167 4.82 15.71 -2.25
C ASP A 167 4.53 14.27 -1.79
N ILE A 168 3.52 13.61 -2.36
CA ILE A 168 3.21 12.21 -2.05
C ILE A 168 3.58 11.31 -3.22
N PHE A 169 4.23 10.20 -2.88
CA PHE A 169 4.53 9.13 -3.82
C PHE A 169 3.97 7.80 -3.31
N SER A 170 3.68 6.88 -4.21
CA SER A 170 3.38 5.48 -3.91
C SER A 170 4.40 4.56 -4.56
N TYR A 171 4.72 3.44 -3.90
CA TYR A 171 5.45 2.32 -4.50
C TYR A 171 4.47 1.20 -4.84
N ASN A 172 4.43 0.84 -6.12
CA ASN A 172 3.49 -0.07 -6.74
C ASN A 172 4.30 -1.08 -7.59
N PRO A 173 4.86 -2.14 -6.99
CA PRO A 173 5.66 -3.10 -7.72
C PRO A 173 4.82 -3.84 -8.77
N ASP A 174 5.49 -4.28 -9.84
CA ASP A 174 4.92 -5.26 -10.76
C ASP A 174 4.68 -6.59 -10.02
N LEU A 175 3.67 -7.37 -10.43
CA LEU A 175 3.31 -8.65 -9.79
C LEU A 175 4.48 -9.65 -9.62
N VAL A 176 5.51 -9.55 -10.46
CA VAL A 176 6.71 -10.42 -10.40
C VAL A 176 7.73 -9.90 -9.36
N SER A 177 7.74 -8.60 -9.13
CA SER A 177 8.64 -7.90 -8.20
C SER A 177 7.97 -7.63 -6.86
N ASP A 178 6.67 -7.90 -6.71
CA ASP A 178 5.89 -7.58 -5.53
C ASP A 178 6.24 -8.50 -4.36
N PRO A 179 6.91 -8.00 -3.30
CA PRO A 179 7.15 -8.77 -2.09
C PRO A 179 5.85 -9.13 -1.34
N PHE A 180 4.73 -8.49 -1.68
CA PHE A 180 3.41 -8.71 -1.11
C PHE A 180 2.45 -9.43 -2.04
N GLY A 181 2.93 -10.00 -3.16
CA GLY A 181 2.15 -10.84 -4.07
C GLY A 181 1.73 -12.20 -3.48
N GLU A 182 1.67 -12.29 -2.15
CA GLU A 182 1.26 -13.48 -1.39
C GLU A 182 -0.24 -13.75 -1.60
N GLU A 183 -0.62 -15.03 -1.65
CA GLU A 183 -2.02 -15.42 -1.67
C GLU A 183 -2.76 -14.86 -0.46
N GLY A 184 -3.89 -14.20 -0.70
CA GLY A 184 -4.74 -13.64 0.35
C GLY A 184 -4.49 -12.16 0.68
N CYS A 185 -3.62 -11.44 -0.02
CA CYS A 185 -3.55 -9.98 0.09
C CYS A 185 -4.88 -9.34 -0.36
N ILE A 186 -5.60 -8.69 0.57
CA ILE A 186 -6.87 -8.00 0.32
C ILE A 186 -6.57 -6.63 -0.28
N TRP A 187 -5.67 -5.90 0.36
CA TRP A 187 -5.12 -4.65 -0.11
C TRP A 187 -3.76 -4.41 0.54
N SER A 188 -2.92 -3.64 -0.14
CA SER A 188 -1.68 -3.10 0.41
C SER A 188 -1.48 -1.68 -0.11
N PHE A 189 -0.70 -0.88 0.61
CA PHE A 189 -0.23 0.41 0.13
C PHE A 189 1.14 0.73 0.71
N ASN A 190 1.91 1.53 -0.03
CA ASN A 190 3.24 1.99 0.36
C ASN A 190 3.38 3.46 0.00
N TYR A 191 2.99 4.36 0.90
CA TYR A 191 3.01 5.81 0.66
C TYR A 191 4.21 6.50 1.29
N PHE A 192 4.77 7.47 0.57
CA PHE A 192 5.83 8.35 1.02
C PHE A 192 5.32 9.79 1.08
N PHE A 193 5.31 10.38 2.27
CA PHE A 193 5.03 11.80 2.45
C PHE A 193 6.37 12.55 2.54
N TYR A 194 6.78 13.19 1.45
CA TYR A 194 8.08 13.84 1.35
C TYR A 194 7.98 15.36 1.51
N ASN A 195 8.45 15.87 2.64
CA ASN A 195 8.65 17.30 2.84
C ASN A 195 10.09 17.70 2.49
N LYS A 196 10.25 18.35 1.33
CA LYS A 196 11.54 18.83 0.82
C LYS A 196 12.20 19.88 1.71
N LYS A 197 11.41 20.73 2.38
CA LYS A 197 11.93 21.79 3.28
C LYS A 197 12.54 21.18 4.54
N LEU A 198 11.86 20.20 5.13
CA LEU A 198 12.34 19.46 6.30
C LEU A 198 13.41 18.41 5.95
N LYS A 199 13.55 18.06 4.67
CA LYS A 199 14.37 16.93 4.20
C LYS A 199 14.00 15.65 4.94
N ARG A 200 12.70 15.38 5.02
CA ARG A 200 12.12 14.30 5.81
C ARG A 200 11.08 13.55 4.98
N ILE A 201 11.04 12.24 5.15
CA ILE A 201 10.05 11.34 4.56
C ILE A 201 9.34 10.63 5.71
N ILE A 202 8.01 10.68 5.73
CA ILE A 202 7.23 9.66 6.43
C ILE A 202 6.97 8.54 5.45
N PHE A 203 7.30 7.31 5.82
CA PHE A 203 6.89 6.12 5.10
C PHE A 203 5.73 5.47 5.84
N PHE A 204 4.61 5.30 5.14
CA PHE A 204 3.43 4.62 5.65
C PHE A 204 3.13 3.43 4.75
N THR A 205 3.47 2.25 5.25
CA THR A 205 3.16 0.98 4.61
C THR A 205 2.10 0.25 5.42
N CYS A 206 1.15 -0.38 4.75
CA CYS A 206 0.16 -1.21 5.41
C CYS A 206 -0.39 -2.26 4.44
N ARG A 207 -0.64 -3.45 4.96
CA ARG A 207 -1.34 -4.51 4.23
C ARG A 207 -2.40 -5.15 5.10
N ALA A 208 -3.47 -5.58 4.45
CA ALA A 208 -4.44 -6.50 5.02
C ALA A 208 -4.40 -7.83 4.27
N THR A 209 -4.20 -8.93 4.98
CA THR A 209 -4.20 -10.28 4.42
C THR A 209 -5.36 -11.08 5.02
N SER A 210 -6.10 -11.82 4.19
CA SER A 210 -7.09 -12.76 4.68
C SER A 210 -6.41 -13.92 5.38
N TRP A 211 -7.03 -14.47 6.42
CA TRP A 211 -6.59 -15.78 6.92
C TRP A 211 -6.71 -16.81 5.80
N PRO A 212 -5.72 -17.69 5.60
CA PRO A 212 -5.98 -18.92 4.88
C PRO A 212 -7.18 -19.55 5.59
N VAL A 213 -8.29 -19.73 4.87
CA VAL A 213 -9.35 -20.60 5.37
C VAL A 213 -8.69 -21.96 5.45
N ALA A 214 -8.20 -22.32 6.64
CA ALA A 214 -7.90 -23.70 6.92
C ALA A 214 -9.21 -24.41 6.58
N TYR A 215 -9.16 -25.34 5.64
CA TYR A 215 -10.22 -26.32 5.45
C TYR A 215 -10.30 -27.13 6.75
N THR A 216 -10.85 -26.55 7.81
CA THR A 216 -11.13 -27.25 9.05
C THR A 216 -12.37 -28.08 8.79
N ASP A 217 -12.11 -29.35 8.52
CA ASP A 217 -12.95 -30.51 8.80
C ASP A 217 -14.39 -30.47 8.30
N LEU A 218 -14.56 -30.76 7.00
CA LEU A 218 -15.79 -31.37 6.50
C LEU A 218 -16.04 -32.80 7.06
N ASP A 219 -15.13 -33.36 7.85
CA ASP A 219 -15.26 -34.70 8.45
C ASP A 219 -15.80 -34.71 9.90
N SER A 220 -16.13 -33.55 10.49
CA SER A 220 -16.63 -33.49 11.88
C SER A 220 -18.13 -33.21 12.03
N CYS A 221 -18.88 -33.09 10.92
CA CYS A 221 -20.34 -33.23 10.93
C CYS A 221 -20.72 -34.72 11.03
N GLN A 222 -20.63 -35.21 12.26
CA GLN A 222 -21.18 -36.47 12.76
C GLN A 222 -22.53 -36.84 12.14
N ASN A 223 -22.65 -38.12 11.76
CA ASN A 223 -23.55 -39.04 12.46
C ASN A 223 -24.95 -38.45 12.78
N ILE A 224 -25.65 -37.97 11.76
CA ILE A 224 -27.11 -37.93 11.81
C ILE A 224 -27.54 -39.31 11.33
N GLY A 225 -27.94 -40.16 12.28
CA GLY A 225 -28.46 -41.49 12.00
C GLY A 225 -29.53 -41.42 10.92
N PHE A 226 -29.39 -42.30 9.94
CA PHE A 226 -30.46 -42.69 9.04
C PHE A 226 -31.68 -43.09 9.88
N ILE A 227 -32.69 -42.24 9.94
CA ILE A 227 -34.05 -42.71 10.17
C ILE A 227 -34.53 -43.20 8.81
N GLU A 228 -34.34 -44.51 8.58
CA GLU A 228 -35.13 -45.25 7.60
C GLU A 228 -36.54 -45.42 8.19
N ASP A 229 -37.46 -44.54 7.84
CA ASP A 229 -38.90 -44.85 7.87
C ASP A 229 -39.44 -44.69 6.45
N ILE A 230 -39.12 -45.68 5.60
CA ILE A 230 -39.89 -46.00 4.40
C ILE A 230 -40.91 -47.06 4.84
N THR A 231 -42.09 -46.63 5.25
CA THR A 231 -43.27 -47.52 5.28
C THR A 231 -43.95 -47.45 3.93
N MET A 232 -43.68 -48.49 3.13
CA MET A 232 -44.51 -49.14 2.12
C MET A 232 -45.91 -48.53 1.91
N LEU A 233 -46.16 -47.99 0.72
CA LEU A 233 -47.49 -47.89 0.12
C LEU A 233 -47.45 -48.65 -1.21
N GLU A 234 -47.64 -49.97 -1.13
CA GLU A 234 -48.24 -50.76 -2.20
C GLU A 234 -49.67 -51.05 -1.76
N ASP A 235 -50.64 -50.51 -2.48
CA ASP A 235 -51.56 -51.33 -3.28
C ASP A 235 -52.56 -50.43 -4.01
N GLY A 236 -52.70 -50.72 -5.30
CA GLY A 236 -53.69 -50.13 -6.17
C GLY A 236 -55.04 -50.84 -6.13
N GLU A 237 -55.93 -50.27 -6.94
CA GLU A 237 -57.22 -50.76 -7.44
C GLU A 237 -58.52 -50.37 -6.72
N MET A 238 -59.35 -49.70 -7.53
CA MET A 238 -60.78 -49.92 -7.83
C MET A 238 -61.66 -50.44 -6.67
N TYR A 239 -62.70 -49.75 -6.25
CA TYR A 239 -63.87 -49.26 -6.99
C TYR A 239 -64.54 -48.11 -6.23
#